data_AF-A0A7S0FYB0-F1
#
_entry.id   AF-A0A7S0FYB0-F1
#
_cell.length_a   1.000
_cell.length_b   1.000
_cell.length_c   1.000
_cell.angle_alpha   90.00
_cell.angle_beta   90.00
_cell.angle_gamma   90.00
#
_symmetry.space_group_name_H-M   'P 1'
#
loop_
_entity.id
_entity.type
_entity.pdbx_description
1 polymer ?
#
loop_
_entity_poly.entity_id
_entity_poly.type
_entity_poly.pdbx_seq_one_letter_code
_entity_poly.pdbx_strand_id
1 'polypeptide(L)'
;GANAVRLYGNDLDGDHGAFLDEAQAQGLQVIGGISDLPYLHMNGSCVETNFNCYRQIRDKYLDILKSGFLMANKSYHLAVRTVVLMNEPDLKFTPITKHRQWCKAMVSAVDGLVDAEHLAGVTGPRPNLT
;
A
#
# COMPACT_ATOMS: atom_id res chain seq x y z
N GLY A 1 4.54 -14.92 -21.53
CA GLY A 1 5.75 -14.08 -21.35
C GLY A 1 5.40 -12.69 -20.85
N ALA A 2 4.66 -12.60 -19.74
CA ALA A 2 4.59 -11.35 -18.96
C ALA A 2 5.82 -11.27 -18.04
N ASN A 3 6.21 -10.07 -17.62
CA ASN A 3 7.32 -9.83 -16.68
C ASN A 3 6.88 -9.14 -15.37
N ALA A 4 5.61 -8.73 -15.28
CA ALA A 4 5.04 -8.15 -14.08
C ALA A 4 3.53 -8.41 -13.99
N VAL A 5 3.01 -8.36 -12.76
CA VAL A 5 1.58 -8.46 -12.44
C VAL A 5 1.19 -7.35 -11.47
N ARG A 6 0.04 -6.71 -11.73
CA ARG A 6 -0.57 -5.74 -10.82
C ARG A 6 -1.62 -6.43 -9.98
N LEU A 7 -1.46 -6.40 -8.66
CA LEU A 7 -2.44 -6.90 -7.72
C LEU A 7 -3.28 -5.73 -7.20
N TYR A 8 -4.60 -5.84 -7.38
CA TYR A 8 -5.56 -4.91 -6.80
C TYR A 8 -6.06 -5.46 -5.49
N GLY A 9 -6.18 -4.57 -4.50
CA GLY A 9 -6.81 -4.90 -3.24
C GLY A 9 -6.22 -6.16 -2.61
N ASN A 10 -4.90 -6.14 -2.33
CA ASN A 10 -4.27 -7.20 -1.57
C ASN A 10 -5.15 -7.52 -0.36
N ASP A 11 -5.75 -8.71 -0.37
CA ASP A 11 -6.69 -9.10 0.66
C ASP A 11 -5.94 -9.19 1.97
N LEU A 12 -6.43 -8.44 2.95
CA LEU A 12 -5.60 -7.86 3.98
C LEU A 12 -5.31 -8.80 5.15
N ASP A 13 -5.86 -10.01 5.08
CA ASP A 13 -5.79 -11.05 6.10
C ASP A 13 -4.97 -12.27 5.63
N GLY A 14 -4.47 -12.27 4.38
CA GLY A 14 -3.68 -13.36 3.81
C GLY A 14 -2.18 -13.10 3.84
N ASP A 15 -1.38 -14.13 4.13
CA ASP A 15 0.06 -14.09 3.91
C ASP A 15 0.36 -14.10 2.39
N HIS A 16 1.04 -13.06 1.92
CA HIS A 16 1.41 -12.90 0.52
C HIS A 16 2.72 -13.61 0.15
N GLY A 17 3.46 -14.15 1.13
CA GLY A 17 4.80 -14.72 0.95
C GLY A 17 4.84 -15.78 -0.15
N ALA A 18 3.96 -16.78 -0.08
CA ALA A 18 3.95 -17.88 -1.05
C ALA A 18 3.71 -17.41 -2.50
N PHE A 19 2.86 -16.38 -2.70
CA PHE A 19 2.66 -15.81 -4.02
C PHE A 19 3.89 -15.04 -4.50
N LEU A 20 4.52 -14.26 -3.61
CA LEU A 20 5.72 -13.48 -3.93
C LEU A 20 6.93 -14.38 -4.23
N ASP A 21 7.06 -15.50 -3.51
CA ASP A 21 8.07 -16.54 -3.74
C ASP A 21 7.91 -17.15 -5.14
N GLU A 22 6.69 -17.54 -5.51
CA GLU A 22 6.40 -18.09 -6.84
C GLU A 22 6.60 -17.03 -7.93
N ALA A 23 6.14 -15.79 -7.71
CA ALA A 23 6.37 -14.70 -8.65
C ALA A 23 7.88 -14.51 -8.90
N GLN A 24 8.70 -14.51 -7.85
CA GLN A 24 10.15 -14.43 -7.98
C GLN A 24 10.72 -15.63 -8.74
N ALA A 25 10.28 -16.85 -8.44
CA ALA A 25 10.72 -18.07 -9.12
C ALA A 25 10.42 -18.05 -10.63
N GLN A 26 9.31 -17.45 -11.01
CA GLN A 26 8.91 -17.27 -12.42
C GLN A 26 9.52 -16.02 -13.08
N GLY A 27 10.34 -15.24 -12.35
CA GLY A 27 10.93 -13.99 -12.86
C GLY A 27 9.90 -12.86 -13.06
N LEU A 28 8.77 -12.92 -12.35
CA LEU A 28 7.73 -11.90 -12.36
C LEU A 28 7.95 -10.87 -11.25
N GLN A 29 7.71 -9.61 -11.60
CA GLN A 29 7.65 -8.52 -10.64
C GLN A 29 6.20 -8.21 -10.23
N VAL A 30 6.02 -7.74 -9.01
CA VAL A 30 4.72 -7.46 -8.42
C VAL A 30 4.55 -5.97 -8.19
N ILE A 31 3.44 -5.44 -8.68
CA ILE A 31 2.95 -4.10 -8.44
C ILE A 31 1.75 -4.23 -7.49
N GLY A 32 1.97 -4.05 -6.19
CA GLY A 32 0.94 -4.25 -5.17
C GLY A 32 0.17 -2.97 -4.88
N GLY A 33 -1.16 -3.00 -4.92
CA GLY A 33 -1.99 -1.85 -4.55
C GLY A 33 -2.62 -2.00 -3.16
N ILE A 34 -2.63 -0.91 -2.39
CA ILE A 34 -3.44 -0.83 -1.17
C ILE A 34 -4.91 -0.83 -1.56
N SER A 35 -5.72 -1.64 -0.88
CA SER A 35 -7.15 -1.76 -1.14
C SER A 35 -7.92 -0.46 -0.87
N ASP A 36 -9.15 -0.41 -1.37
CA ASP A 36 -10.06 0.72 -1.19
C ASP A 36 -10.59 0.84 0.24
N LEU A 37 -10.47 -0.24 1.03
CA LEU A 37 -10.99 -0.36 2.38
C LEU A 37 -10.58 0.79 3.32
N PRO A 38 -9.28 1.09 3.55
CA PRO A 38 -8.86 2.19 4.41
C PRO A 38 -9.33 3.57 3.94
N TYR A 39 -9.65 3.70 2.66
CA TYR A 39 -10.07 4.96 2.07
C TYR A 39 -11.58 5.19 2.18
N LEU A 40 -12.39 4.16 1.89
CA LEU A 40 -13.82 4.33 1.60
C LEU A 40 -14.77 3.40 2.36
N HIS A 41 -14.34 2.20 2.74
CA HIS A 41 -15.30 1.12 3.05
C HIS A 41 -15.22 0.58 4.48
N MET A 42 -14.32 1.08 5.32
CA MET A 42 -14.27 0.75 6.74
C MET A 42 -14.85 1.87 7.61
N ASN A 43 -15.38 1.52 8.78
CA ASN A 43 -15.72 2.50 9.81
C ASN A 43 -14.45 3.24 10.25
N GLY A 44 -14.52 4.57 10.33
CA GLY A 44 -13.35 5.42 10.53
C GLY A 44 -12.43 5.46 9.32
N SER A 45 -12.94 5.22 8.10
CA SER A 45 -12.17 5.37 6.85
C SER A 45 -11.64 6.79 6.68
N CYS A 46 -10.68 6.97 5.76
CA CYS A 46 -10.08 8.28 5.51
C CYS A 46 -11.11 9.38 5.17
N VAL A 47 -12.18 9.05 4.41
CA VAL A 47 -13.23 10.03 4.09
C VAL A 47 -14.03 10.46 5.33
N GLU A 48 -14.17 9.59 6.33
CA GLU A 48 -14.85 9.89 7.59
C GLU A 48 -13.97 10.68 8.58
N THR A 49 -12.64 10.66 8.41
CA THR A 49 -11.68 11.40 9.26
C THR A 49 -11.31 12.77 8.70
N ASN A 50 -12.21 13.36 7.90
CA ASN A 50 -11.95 14.62 7.19
C ASN A 50 -10.67 14.53 6.35
N PHE A 51 -10.56 13.45 5.57
CA PHE A 51 -9.49 13.20 4.60
C PHE A 51 -8.10 13.16 5.24
N ASN A 52 -8.02 12.73 6.49
CA ASN A 52 -6.75 12.42 7.14
C ASN A 52 -6.54 10.90 7.10
N CYS A 53 -5.84 10.43 6.09
CA CYS A 53 -5.62 9.01 5.83
C CYS A 53 -4.48 8.41 6.66
N TYR A 54 -3.78 9.20 7.49
CA TYR A 54 -2.54 8.78 8.14
C TYR A 54 -2.67 7.49 8.94
N ARG A 55 -3.64 7.40 9.87
CA ARG A 55 -3.78 6.21 10.73
C ARG A 55 -4.20 4.99 9.92
N GLN A 56 -5.18 5.15 9.05
CA GLN A 56 -5.73 4.07 8.23
C GLN A 56 -4.64 3.46 7.36
N ILE A 57 -3.82 4.28 6.71
CA ILE A 57 -2.75 3.79 5.85
C ILE A 57 -1.56 3.27 6.63
N ARG A 58 -1.18 3.91 7.72
CA ARG A 58 -0.10 3.39 8.57
C ARG A 58 -0.43 1.98 9.07
N ASP A 59 -1.60 1.81 9.66
CA ASP A 59 -2.00 0.54 10.26
C ASP A 59 -2.15 -0.52 9.16
N LYS A 60 -2.79 -0.17 8.03
CA LYS A 60 -3.01 -1.10 6.93
C LYS A 60 -1.74 -1.52 6.21
N TYR A 61 -0.83 -0.57 5.97
CA TYR A 61 0.44 -0.87 5.31
C TYR A 61 1.36 -1.66 6.24
N LEU A 62 1.33 -1.40 7.54
CA LEU A 62 2.07 -2.19 8.52
C LEU A 62 1.64 -3.65 8.53
N ASP A 63 0.34 -3.94 8.35
CA ASP A 63 -0.16 -5.30 8.20
C ASP A 63 0.39 -5.94 6.92
N ILE A 64 0.32 -5.25 5.78
CA ILE A 64 0.86 -5.74 4.49
C ILE A 64 2.35 -6.08 4.62
N LEU A 65 3.13 -5.19 5.24
CA LEU A 65 4.56 -5.41 5.48
C LEU A 65 4.83 -6.69 6.30
N LYS A 66 3.99 -6.98 7.31
CA LYS A 66 4.12 -8.17 8.15
C LYS A 66 3.62 -9.44 7.46
N SER A 67 2.69 -9.31 6.50
CA SER A 67 2.06 -10.42 5.77
C SER A 67 2.78 -10.74 4.45
N GLY A 68 4.10 -10.84 4.49
CA GLY A 68 4.92 -11.36 3.37
C GLY A 68 5.63 -10.32 2.51
N PHE A 69 5.28 -9.02 2.59
CA PHE A 69 6.01 -7.99 1.83
C PHE A 69 7.43 -7.76 2.36
N LEU A 70 7.69 -8.05 3.64
CA LEU A 70 9.03 -8.05 4.22
C LEU A 70 9.56 -9.47 4.42
N MET A 71 10.81 -9.65 4.04
CA MET A 71 11.59 -10.85 4.39
C MET A 71 12.03 -10.79 5.85
N ALA A 72 12.55 -11.91 6.38
CA ALA A 72 13.01 -12.01 7.76
C ALA A 72 14.07 -10.96 8.17
N ASN A 73 14.88 -10.50 7.20
CA ASN A 73 15.89 -9.46 7.39
C ASN A 73 15.34 -8.02 7.35
N LYS A 74 14.01 -7.84 7.30
CA LYS A 74 13.31 -6.56 7.19
C LYS A 74 13.53 -5.79 5.88
N SER A 75 14.10 -6.42 4.86
CA SER A 75 14.07 -5.86 3.50
C SER A 75 12.82 -6.32 2.75
N TYR A 76 12.38 -5.53 1.77
CA TYR A 76 11.26 -5.91 0.91
C TYR A 76 11.55 -7.21 0.15
N HIS A 77 10.52 -8.02 -0.02
CA HIS A 77 10.59 -9.19 -0.89
C HIS A 77 10.99 -8.79 -2.31
N LEU A 78 11.92 -9.53 -2.91
CA LEU A 78 12.55 -9.14 -4.19
C LEU A 78 11.58 -9.07 -5.38
N ALA A 79 10.43 -9.74 -5.30
CA ALA A 79 9.38 -9.65 -6.30
C ALA A 79 8.65 -8.30 -6.24
N VAL A 80 8.62 -7.61 -5.10
CA VAL A 80 7.88 -6.35 -4.94
C VAL A 80 8.66 -5.20 -5.58
N ARG A 81 8.17 -4.74 -6.74
CA ARG A 81 8.80 -3.65 -7.50
C ARG A 81 8.17 -2.30 -7.17
N THR A 82 6.85 -2.27 -7.02
CA THR A 82 6.10 -1.01 -6.92
C THR A 82 4.91 -1.20 -5.99
N VAL A 83 4.66 -0.17 -5.19
CA VAL A 83 3.47 -0.08 -4.34
C VAL A 83 2.62 1.06 -4.85
N VAL A 84 1.37 0.73 -5.20
CA VAL A 84 0.36 1.73 -5.52
C VAL A 84 -0.29 2.14 -4.22
N LEU A 85 0.04 3.33 -3.73
CA LEU A 85 -0.51 3.87 -2.50
C LEU A 85 -2.02 4.00 -2.64
N MET A 86 -2.47 4.57 -3.77
CA MET A 86 -3.87 4.85 -4.00
C MET A 86 -4.21 4.75 -5.48
N ASN A 87 -5.17 3.87 -5.80
CA ASN A 87 -5.71 3.79 -7.16
C ASN A 87 -6.68 4.95 -7.42
N GLU A 88 -6.59 5.64 -8.56
CA GLU A 88 -7.60 6.61 -9.02
C GLU A 88 -8.09 7.58 -7.91
N PRO A 89 -7.18 8.34 -7.27
CA PRO A 89 -7.50 9.24 -6.16
C PRO A 89 -8.55 10.30 -6.53
N ASP A 90 -8.64 10.66 -7.81
CA ASP A 90 -9.62 11.58 -8.40
C ASP A 90 -11.05 11.04 -8.33
N LEU A 91 -11.25 9.73 -8.48
CA LEU A 91 -12.56 9.08 -8.36
C LEU A 91 -12.95 8.83 -6.90
N LYS A 92 -11.96 8.59 -6.02
CA LYS A 92 -12.18 8.33 -4.60
C LYS A 92 -12.57 9.57 -3.80
N PHE A 93 -11.96 10.72 -4.12
CA PHE A 93 -12.14 11.95 -3.34
C PHE A 93 -12.90 12.99 -4.13
N THR A 94 -14.18 12.69 -4.38
CA THR A 94 -15.07 13.57 -5.11
C THR A 94 -15.85 14.52 -4.17
N PRO A 95 -16.18 15.74 -4.65
CA PRO A 95 -15.73 16.33 -5.91
C PRO A 95 -14.26 16.80 -5.82
N ILE A 96 -13.51 16.63 -6.93
CA ILE A 96 -12.09 17.01 -7.05
C ILE A 96 -11.84 18.52 -6.81
N THR A 97 -12.89 19.33 -6.85
CA THR A 97 -12.87 20.76 -6.55
C THR A 97 -12.51 21.06 -5.09
N LYS A 98 -12.57 20.08 -4.19
CA LYS A 98 -12.11 20.20 -2.80
C LYS A 98 -10.61 19.93 -2.68
N HIS A 99 -9.79 20.70 -3.39
CA HIS A 99 -8.34 20.51 -3.49
C HIS A 99 -7.63 20.33 -2.14
N ARG A 100 -8.04 21.06 -1.10
CA ARG A 100 -7.46 20.93 0.24
C ARG A 100 -7.64 19.54 0.83
N GLN A 101 -8.83 18.94 0.65
CA GLN A 101 -9.12 17.60 1.16
C GLN A 101 -8.37 16.54 0.35
N TRP A 102 -8.33 16.68 -0.97
CA TRP A 102 -7.57 15.81 -1.85
C TRP A 102 -6.07 15.80 -1.52
N CYS A 103 -5.45 16.99 -1.41
CA CYS A 103 -4.04 17.10 -1.02
C CYS A 103 -3.78 16.53 0.38
N LYS A 104 -4.67 16.81 1.34
CA LYS A 104 -4.55 16.29 2.70
C LYS A 104 -4.60 14.76 2.72
N ALA A 105 -5.51 14.14 1.97
CA ALA A 105 -5.61 12.69 1.86
C ALA A 105 -4.32 12.08 1.32
N MET A 106 -3.78 12.63 0.22
CA MET A 106 -2.54 12.12 -0.39
C MET A 106 -1.34 12.27 0.54
N VAL A 107 -1.09 13.47 1.07
CA VAL A 107 0.08 13.71 1.93
C VAL A 107 -0.01 12.88 3.21
N SER A 108 -1.17 12.83 3.86
CA SER A 108 -1.33 12.03 5.08
C SER A 108 -1.23 10.52 4.83
N ALA A 109 -1.65 10.04 3.65
CA ALA A 109 -1.45 8.64 3.27
C ALA A 109 0.04 8.30 3.08
N VAL A 110 0.80 9.19 2.42
CA VAL A 110 2.27 9.02 2.29
C VAL A 110 2.94 9.02 3.66
N ASP A 111 2.59 9.96 4.53
CA ASP A 111 3.12 10.00 5.91
C ASP A 111 2.83 8.70 6.67
N GLY A 112 1.61 8.17 6.53
CA GLY A 112 1.22 6.91 7.15
C GLY A 112 2.04 5.73 6.64
N LEU A 113 2.28 5.66 5.32
CA LEU A 113 3.10 4.62 4.72
C LEU A 113 4.55 4.67 5.20
N VAL A 114 5.16 5.87 5.22
CA VAL A 114 6.55 6.05 5.67
C VAL A 114 6.70 5.68 7.15
N ASP A 115 5.72 6.07 7.98
CA ASP A 115 5.73 5.72 9.39
C ASP A 115 5.52 4.21 9.61
N ALA A 116 4.69 3.56 8.80
CA ALA A 116 4.55 2.10 8.83
C ALA A 116 5.86 1.38 8.48
N GLU A 117 6.60 1.84 7.47
CA GLU A 117 7.93 1.32 7.16
C GLU A 117 8.90 1.52 8.34
N HIS A 118 8.85 2.68 8.99
CA HIS A 118 9.66 2.96 10.17
C HIS A 118 9.33 2.00 11.32
N LEU A 119 8.05 1.83 11.64
CA LEU A 119 7.57 0.91 12.69
C LEU A 119 7.90 -0.56 12.39
N ALA A 120 7.89 -0.96 11.11
CA ALA A 120 8.27 -2.30 10.68
C ALA A 120 9.79 -2.53 10.69
N GLY A 121 10.59 -1.47 10.83
CA GLY A 121 12.05 -1.51 10.80
C GLY A 121 12.60 -1.82 9.40
N VAL A 122 11.95 -1.32 8.34
CA VAL A 122 12.33 -1.60 6.96
C VAL A 122 13.79 -1.20 6.68
N THR A 123 14.53 -2.10 6.06
CA THR A 123 15.92 -1.88 5.64
C THR A 123 16.10 -2.06 4.13
N GLY A 124 17.20 -1.52 3.61
CA GLY A 124 17.56 -1.67 2.19
C GLY A 124 16.72 -0.84 1.22
N PRO A 125 16.74 -1.20 -0.07
CA PRO A 125 15.97 -0.52 -1.10
C PRO A 125 14.46 -0.66 -0.88
N ARG A 126 13.72 0.41 -1.19
CA ARG A 126 12.26 0.45 -1.14
C ARG A 126 11.69 0.28 -2.55
N PRO A 127 10.46 -0.25 -2.69
CA PRO A 127 9.78 -0.26 -3.97
C PRO A 127 9.49 1.17 -4.45
N ASN A 128 9.26 1.33 -5.74
CA ASN A 128 8.72 2.59 -6.26
C ASN A 128 7.33 2.84 -5.66
N LEU A 129 7.02 4.10 -5.37
CA LEU A 129 5.70 4.51 -4.90
C LEU A 129 4.96 5.20 -6.05
N THR A 130 3.69 4.85 -6.26
CA THR A 130 2.82 5.46 -7.27
C THR A 130 1.44 5.78 -6.70
#